data_AF-A0A1I3SL64-F1
#
_entry.id   AF-A0A1I3SL64-F1
#
_cell.length_a   1.000
_cell.length_b   1.000
_cell.length_c   1.000
_cell.angle_alpha   90.00
_cell.angle_beta   90.00
_cell.angle_gamma   90.00
#
_symmetry.space_group_name_H-M   'P 1'
#
loop_
_entity.id
_entity.type
_entity.pdbx_description
1 polymer ?
#
loop_
_entity_poly.entity_id
_entity_poly.type
_entity_poly.pdbx_seq_one_letter_code
_entity_poly.pdbx_strand_id
1 'polypeptide(L)'
;MKEVLLTNKEKTDLENKLQNYKSHRNKQLKEFLIIIVIGTIIGGFSAYLNNDNVKLLSGLLGIMIVLLIPLTIAFLTSKKGINNLMSDLKIGKKTEGKATIKSINIFNRKISLSNGIKVFEPNEYYETFKKGDLIKYKISPSNEFIFYCKKE
;
A
#
# COMPACT_ATOMS: atom_id res chain seq x y z
N MET A 1 -3.50 -24.27 10.55
CA MET A 1 -2.95 -22.91 10.78
C MET A 1 -2.65 -22.77 12.25
N LYS A 2 -1.61 -22.01 12.62
CA LYS A 2 -1.20 -21.82 14.01
C LYS A 2 -0.89 -20.36 14.27
N GLU A 3 -1.41 -19.80 15.35
CA GLU A 3 -0.99 -18.50 15.85
C GLU A 3 0.27 -18.64 16.71
N VAL A 4 1.26 -17.79 16.48
CA VAL A 4 2.53 -17.78 17.19
C VAL A 4 2.87 -16.35 17.57
N LEU A 5 3.52 -16.14 18.72
CA LEU A 5 4.02 -14.82 19.10
C LEU A 5 5.12 -14.35 18.14
N LEU A 6 5.19 -13.04 17.93
CA LEU A 6 6.27 -12.41 17.18
C LEU A 6 7.57 -12.47 17.97
N THR A 7 8.66 -12.81 17.28
CA THR A 7 10.01 -12.64 17.81
C THR A 7 10.39 -11.16 17.87
N ASN A 8 11.42 -10.80 18.65
CA ASN A 8 11.90 -9.42 18.73
C ASN A 8 12.31 -8.87 17.35
N LYS A 9 13.02 -9.69 16.55
CA LYS A 9 13.40 -9.33 15.17
C LYS A 9 12.16 -9.02 14.31
N GLU A 10 11.14 -9.88 14.36
CA GLU A 10 9.92 -9.69 13.58
C GLU A 10 9.11 -8.45 14.05
N LYS A 11 9.14 -8.12 15.34
CA LYS A 11 8.58 -6.87 15.85
C LYS A 11 9.31 -5.67 15.27
N THR A 12 10.64 -5.67 15.30
CA THR A 12 11.45 -4.60 14.70
C THR A 12 11.21 -4.47 13.20
N ASP A 13 11.08 -5.57 12.47
CA ASP A 13 10.78 -5.55 11.03
C ASP A 13 9.40 -4.91 10.74
N LEU A 14 8.38 -5.25 11.54
CA LEU A 14 7.05 -4.63 11.50
C LEU A 14 7.09 -3.13 11.85
N GLU A 15 7.85 -2.74 12.87
CA GLU A 15 8.02 -1.35 13.30
C GLU A 15 8.69 -0.53 12.19
N ASN A 16 9.76 -1.06 11.59
CA ASN A 16 10.43 -0.43 10.45
C ASN A 16 9.47 -0.28 9.26
N LYS A 17 8.66 -1.31 8.97
CA LYS A 17 7.64 -1.23 7.93
C LYS A 17 6.59 -0.16 8.24
N LEU A 18 6.11 -0.09 9.48
CA LEU A 18 5.16 0.91 9.94
C LEU A 18 5.73 2.33 9.80
N GLN A 19 6.99 2.55 10.17
CA GLN A 19 7.67 3.82 10.00
C GLN A 19 7.78 4.21 8.52
N ASN A 20 8.11 3.26 7.65
CA ASN A 20 8.13 3.49 6.20
C ASN A 20 6.76 3.92 5.66
N TYR A 21 5.67 3.28 6.10
CA TYR A 21 4.32 3.70 5.73
C TYR A 21 3.97 5.11 6.23
N LYS A 22 4.32 5.45 7.48
CA LYS A 22 4.12 6.80 8.05
C LYS A 22 4.93 7.85 7.29
N SER A 23 6.19 7.57 6.99
CA SER A 23 7.07 8.45 6.23
C SER A 23 6.54 8.67 4.81
N HIS A 24 6.14 7.60 4.12
CA HIS A 24 5.55 7.70 2.78
C HIS A 24 4.28 8.54 2.77
N ARG A 25 3.38 8.33 3.75
CA ARG A 25 2.16 9.14 3.90
C ARG A 25 2.46 10.61 4.16
N ASN A 26 3.45 10.92 4.99
CA ASN A 26 3.87 12.30 5.23
C ASN A 26 4.46 12.96 3.97
N LYS A 27 5.23 12.21 3.17
CA LYS A 27 5.74 12.69 1.88
C LYS A 27 4.60 13.01 0.91
N GLN A 28 3.63 12.12 0.77
CA GLN A 28 2.43 12.35 -0.06
C GLN A 28 1.64 13.58 0.39
N LEU A 29 1.49 13.79 1.71
CA LEU A 29 0.78 14.95 2.23
C LEU A 29 1.53 16.26 1.93
N LYS A 30 2.87 16.26 2.01
CA LYS A 30 3.69 17.40 1.60
C LYS A 30 3.53 17.70 0.10
N GLU A 31 3.61 16.67 -0.74
CA GLU A 31 3.42 16.80 -2.19
C GLU A 31 2.03 17.36 -2.52
N PHE A 32 0.99 16.86 -1.85
CA PHE A 32 -0.38 17.36 -1.99
C PHE A 32 -0.50 18.85 -1.64
N LEU A 33 0.07 19.27 -0.50
CA LEU A 33 0.06 20.67 -0.09
C LEU A 33 0.81 21.56 -1.09
N ILE A 34 1.96 21.12 -1.60
CA ILE A 34 2.74 21.85 -2.60
C ILE A 34 1.93 22.03 -3.90
N ILE A 35 1.31 20.96 -4.39
CA ILE A 35 0.49 21.00 -5.62
C ILE A 35 -0.68 21.98 -5.46
N ILE A 36 -1.36 21.97 -4.31
CA ILE A 36 -2.45 22.92 -4.02
C ILE A 36 -1.94 24.35 -4.01
N VAL A 37 -0.84 24.63 -3.30
CA VAL A 37 -0.29 25.99 -3.19
C VAL A 37 0.14 26.51 -4.57
N ILE A 38 0.92 25.73 -5.33
CA ILE A 38 1.36 26.12 -6.68
C ILE A 38 0.16 26.32 -7.60
N GLY A 39 -0.81 25.39 -7.59
CA GLY A 39 -2.01 25.50 -8.40
C GLY A 39 -2.87 26.70 -8.05
N THR A 40 -2.96 27.06 -6.77
CA THR A 40 -3.68 28.27 -6.32
C THR A 40 -2.99 29.54 -6.80
N ILE A 41 -1.65 29.60 -6.73
CA ILE A 41 -0.87 30.75 -7.22
C ILE A 41 -1.02 30.90 -8.74
N ILE A 42 -0.83 29.82 -9.50
CA ILE A 42 -0.94 29.83 -10.97
C ILE A 42 -2.37 30.16 -11.40
N GLY A 43 -3.37 29.59 -10.74
CA GLY A 43 -4.78 29.87 -10.98
C GLY A 43 -5.14 31.33 -10.71
N GLY A 44 -4.69 31.87 -9.57
CA GLY A 44 -4.88 33.27 -9.21
C GLY A 44 -4.19 34.24 -10.17
N PHE A 45 -2.96 33.94 -10.58
CA PHE A 45 -2.21 34.76 -11.55
C PHE A 45 -2.83 34.71 -12.95
N SER A 46 -3.30 33.54 -13.38
CA SER A 46 -4.00 33.37 -14.66
C SER A 46 -5.35 34.10 -14.68
N ALA A 47 -6.11 34.06 -13.57
CA ALA A 47 -7.36 34.79 -13.44
C ALA A 47 -7.14 36.32 -13.45
N TYR A 48 -6.07 36.80 -12.81
CA TYR A 48 -5.70 38.21 -12.81
C TYR A 48 -5.33 38.74 -14.21
N LEU A 49 -4.58 37.96 -15.00
CA LEU A 49 -4.13 38.37 -16.33
C LEU A 49 -5.20 38.23 -17.42
N ASN A 50 -6.16 37.32 -17.27
CA ASN A 50 -7.14 36.98 -18.30
C ASN A 50 -8.58 37.14 -17.78
N ASN A 51 -8.99 38.39 -17.54
CA ASN A 51 -10.29 38.76 -16.98
C ASN A 51 -11.53 38.14 -17.71
N ASP A 52 -11.40 37.71 -18.97
CA ASP A 52 -12.51 37.17 -19.78
C ASP A 52 -12.43 35.66 -20.11
N ASN A 53 -11.36 34.94 -19.77
CA ASN A 53 -11.16 33.54 -20.19
C ASN A 53 -11.48 32.51 -19.10
N VAL A 54 -12.74 32.47 -18.67
CA VAL A 54 -13.30 31.46 -17.73
C VAL A 54 -12.98 30.02 -18.18
N LYS A 55 -12.90 29.77 -19.50
CA LYS A 55 -12.55 28.46 -20.08
C LYS A 55 -11.15 27.98 -19.67
N LEU A 56 -10.17 28.89 -19.60
CA LEU A 56 -8.77 28.54 -19.27
C LEU A 56 -8.63 28.20 -17.77
N LEU A 57 -9.33 28.96 -16.91
CA LEU A 57 -9.43 28.67 -15.47
C LEU A 57 -10.11 27.32 -15.21
N SER A 58 -11.22 27.03 -15.90
CA SER A 58 -11.93 25.75 -15.75
C SER A 58 -11.09 24.55 -16.22
N GLY A 59 -10.27 24.72 -17.26
CA GLY A 59 -9.34 23.69 -17.74
C GLY A 59 -8.23 23.38 -16.73
N LEU A 60 -7.64 24.41 -16.12
CA LEU A 60 -6.62 24.25 -15.07
C LEU A 60 -7.18 23.57 -13.82
N LEU A 61 -8.38 23.96 -13.37
CA LEU A 61 -9.07 23.32 -12.24
C LEU A 61 -9.40 21.85 -12.55
N GLY A 62 -9.81 21.54 -13.79
CA GLY A 62 -10.05 20.17 -14.24
C GLY A 62 -8.79 19.30 -14.13
N ILE A 63 -7.64 19.79 -14.61
CA ILE A 63 -6.35 19.08 -14.52
C ILE A 63 -5.95 18.86 -13.06
N MET A 64 -6.12 19.86 -12.19
CA MET A 64 -5.82 19.71 -10.76
C MET A 64 -6.69 18.63 -10.12
N ILE A 65 -8.00 18.64 -10.34
CA ILE A 65 -8.92 17.63 -9.78
C ILE A 65 -8.50 16.22 -10.23
N VAL A 66 -8.17 16.03 -11.51
CA VAL A 66 -7.72 14.74 -12.04
C VAL A 66 -6.43 14.27 -11.37
N LEU A 67 -5.48 15.17 -11.10
CA LEU A 67 -4.24 14.84 -10.39
C LEU A 67 -4.45 14.53 -8.90
N LEU A 68 -5.46 15.16 -8.26
CA LEU A 68 -5.76 14.93 -6.85
C LEU A 68 -6.38 13.54 -6.58
N ILE A 69 -7.06 12.94 -7.56
CA ILE A 69 -7.72 11.64 -7.40
C ILE A 69 -6.71 10.51 -7.05
N PRO A 70 -5.66 10.24 -7.86
CA PRO A 70 -4.65 9.22 -7.52
C PRO A 70 -3.96 9.48 -6.17
N LEU A 71 -3.65 10.74 -5.86
CA LEU A 71 -3.03 11.14 -4.59
C LEU A 71 -3.92 10.82 -3.40
N THR A 72 -5.23 11.10 -3.50
CA THR A 72 -6.20 10.80 -2.43
C THR A 72 -6.34 9.30 -2.22
N ILE A 73 -6.39 8.51 -3.29
CA ILE A 73 -6.43 7.04 -3.21
C ILE A 73 -5.16 6.50 -2.54
N ALA A 74 -3.98 7.02 -2.90
CA ALA A 74 -2.71 6.65 -2.29
C ALA A 74 -2.64 7.02 -0.79
N PHE A 75 -3.23 8.16 -0.41
CA PHE A 75 -3.32 8.60 0.98
C PHE A 75 -4.25 7.73 1.83
N LEU A 76 -5.41 7.34 1.28
CA LEU A 76 -6.36 6.47 1.97
C LEU A 76 -5.81 5.04 2.14
N THR A 77 -5.17 4.52 1.10
CA THR A 77 -4.54 3.18 1.14
C THR A 77 -3.39 3.13 2.14
N SER A 78 -2.54 4.16 2.21
CA SER A 78 -1.47 4.24 3.22
C SER A 78 -2.03 4.33 4.65
N LYS A 79 -3.10 5.10 4.89
CA LYS A 79 -3.78 5.16 6.20
C LYS A 79 -4.28 3.77 6.64
N LYS A 80 -4.88 3.01 5.73
CA LYS A 80 -5.35 1.65 6.03
C LYS A 80 -4.19 0.73 6.42
N GLY A 81 -3.09 0.74 5.66
CA GLY A 81 -1.90 -0.05 5.97
C GLY A 81 -1.27 0.30 7.32
N ILE A 82 -1.20 1.60 7.68
CA ILE A 82 -0.72 2.05 9.00
C ILE A 82 -1.58 1.47 10.12
N ASN A 83 -2.90 1.58 10.01
CA ASN A 83 -3.82 1.10 11.04
C ASN A 83 -3.73 -0.42 11.23
N ASN A 84 -3.67 -1.16 10.12
CA ASN A 84 -3.53 -2.61 10.13
C ASN A 84 -2.21 -3.04 10.79
N LEU A 85 -1.07 -2.47 10.37
CA LEU A 85 0.24 -2.79 10.94
C LEU A 85 0.35 -2.39 12.42
N MET A 86 -0.24 -1.26 12.82
CA MET A 86 -0.29 -0.85 14.22
C MET A 86 -1.14 -1.83 15.06
N SER A 87 -2.24 -2.35 14.50
CA SER A 87 -3.03 -3.38 15.16
C SER A 87 -2.25 -4.69 15.27
N ASP A 88 -1.54 -5.09 14.22
CA ASP A 88 -0.72 -6.31 14.22
C ASP A 88 0.38 -6.25 15.28
N LEU A 89 1.04 -5.10 15.42
CA LEU A 89 2.04 -4.87 16.47
C LEU A 89 1.42 -4.97 17.88
N LYS A 90 0.22 -4.43 18.08
CA LYS A 90 -0.51 -4.54 19.36
C LYS A 90 -0.89 -5.99 19.68
N ILE A 91 -1.34 -6.75 18.69
CA ILE A 91 -1.69 -8.16 18.85
C ILE A 91 -0.43 -8.97 19.17
N GLY A 92 0.71 -8.63 18.56
CA GLY A 92 1.99 -9.25 18.88
C GLY A 92 2.11 -10.70 18.39
N LYS A 93 1.25 -11.12 17.45
CA LYS A 93 1.19 -12.48 16.91
C LYS A 93 1.34 -12.49 15.39
N LYS A 94 1.65 -13.66 14.85
CA LYS A 94 1.65 -14.01 13.42
C LYS A 94 0.88 -15.30 13.21
N THR A 95 0.38 -15.47 12.00
CA THR A 95 -0.24 -16.73 11.55
C THR A 95 0.77 -17.50 10.73
N GLU A 96 1.09 -18.71 11.16
CA GLU A 96 1.91 -19.67 10.43
C GLU A 96 1.03 -20.76 9.81
N GLY A 97 1.32 -21.14 8.58
CA GLY A 97 0.57 -22.20 7.92
C GLY A 97 1.20 -22.69 6.63
N LYS A 98 0.51 -23.66 6.04
CA LYS A 98 0.79 -24.20 4.73
C LYS A 98 -0.50 -24.24 3.94
N ALA A 99 -0.44 -23.85 2.68
CA ALA A 99 -1.59 -23.92 1.80
C ALA A 99 -1.13 -23.98 0.34
N THR A 100 -1.98 -24.56 -0.50
CA THR A 100 -1.75 -24.64 -1.94
C THR A 100 -2.15 -23.34 -2.63
N ILE A 101 -1.42 -22.98 -3.67
CA ILE A 101 -1.74 -21.81 -4.50
C ILE A 101 -2.98 -22.09 -5.34
N LYS A 102 -4.05 -21.32 -5.09
CA LYS A 102 -5.29 -21.37 -5.86
C LYS A 102 -5.19 -20.55 -7.15
N SER A 103 -4.62 -19.35 -7.05
CA SER A 103 -4.43 -18.44 -8.19
C SER A 103 -3.35 -17.41 -7.90
N ILE A 104 -2.69 -16.92 -8.94
CA ILE A 104 -1.71 -15.83 -8.88
C ILE A 104 -2.21 -14.73 -9.79
N ASN A 105 -2.36 -13.51 -9.26
CA ASN A 105 -2.64 -12.35 -10.08
C ASN A 105 -1.32 -11.84 -10.68
N ILE A 106 -1.23 -11.82 -12.01
CA ILE A 106 0.01 -11.50 -12.72
C ILE A 106 0.39 -10.02 -12.59
N PHE A 107 -0.60 -9.12 -12.44
CA PHE A 107 -0.38 -7.67 -12.41
C PHE A 107 0.16 -7.17 -11.07
N ASN A 108 -0.29 -7.74 -9.96
CA ASN A 108 0.11 -7.31 -8.61
C ASN A 108 0.80 -8.42 -7.80
N ARG A 109 1.07 -9.57 -8.44
CA ARG A 109 1.68 -10.77 -7.87
C ARG A 109 1.06 -11.24 -6.57
N LYS A 110 -0.23 -10.95 -6.39
CA LYS A 110 -0.99 -11.41 -5.23
C LYS A 110 -1.42 -12.86 -5.45
N ILE A 111 -0.97 -13.71 -4.56
CA ILE A 111 -1.22 -15.15 -4.51
C ILE A 111 -2.41 -15.38 -3.59
N SER A 112 -3.47 -16.00 -4.11
CA SER A 112 -4.59 -16.48 -3.30
C SER A 112 -4.38 -17.95 -2.99
N LEU A 113 -4.44 -18.28 -1.71
CA LEU A 113 -4.25 -19.64 -1.20
C LEU A 113 -5.59 -20.35 -1.06
N SER A 114 -5.56 -21.68 -1.04
CA SER A 114 -6.77 -22.52 -0.91
C SER A 114 -7.54 -22.30 0.39
N ASN A 115 -6.87 -21.83 1.45
CA ASN A 115 -7.49 -21.48 2.73
C ASN A 115 -8.01 -20.03 2.79
N GLY A 116 -8.04 -19.31 1.67
CA GLY A 116 -8.58 -17.93 1.58
C GLY A 116 -7.58 -16.82 1.92
N ILE A 117 -6.40 -17.17 2.44
CA ILE A 117 -5.34 -16.20 2.73
C ILE A 117 -4.75 -15.66 1.43
N LYS A 118 -4.38 -14.38 1.44
CA LYS A 118 -3.70 -13.73 0.31
C LYS A 118 -2.31 -13.29 0.75
N VAL A 119 -1.30 -13.71 -0.01
CA VAL A 119 0.09 -13.32 0.18
C VAL A 119 0.62 -12.69 -1.11
N PHE A 120 1.68 -11.91 -1.02
CA PHE A 120 2.41 -11.40 -2.17
C PHE A 120 3.60 -12.32 -2.44
N GLU A 121 3.88 -12.54 -3.72
CA GLU A 121 5.08 -13.24 -4.13
C GLU A 121 6.33 -12.43 -3.72
N PRO A 122 7.27 -13.02 -2.97
CA PRO A 122 8.53 -12.35 -2.68
C PRO A 122 9.32 -12.14 -3.97
N ASN A 123 10.04 -11.02 -4.07
CA ASN A 123 10.86 -10.70 -5.25
C ASN A 123 11.87 -11.81 -5.59
N GLU A 124 12.41 -12.51 -4.59
CA GLU A 124 13.34 -13.63 -4.77
C GLU A 124 12.74 -14.81 -5.55
N TYR A 125 11.41 -14.95 -5.51
CA TYR A 125 10.67 -16.06 -6.11
C TYR A 125 9.80 -15.59 -7.27
N TYR A 126 9.98 -14.37 -7.76
CA TYR A 126 9.16 -13.77 -8.79
C TYR A 126 9.04 -14.70 -10.02
N GLU A 127 7.80 -15.02 -10.42
CA GLU A 127 7.49 -15.91 -11.56
C GLU A 127 7.87 -17.38 -11.40
N THR A 128 8.37 -17.79 -10.24
CA THR A 128 8.69 -19.20 -9.98
C THR A 128 7.50 -19.98 -9.44
N PHE A 129 6.57 -19.31 -8.75
CA PHE A 129 5.39 -19.97 -8.20
C PHE A 129 4.33 -20.25 -9.26
N LYS A 130 3.72 -21.43 -9.15
CA LYS A 130 2.66 -21.88 -10.05
C LYS A 130 1.43 -22.30 -9.25
N LYS A 131 0.26 -22.24 -9.90
CA LYS A 131 -0.98 -22.78 -9.35
C LYS A 131 -0.78 -24.25 -8.99
N GLY A 132 -1.23 -24.65 -7.80
CA GLY A 132 -1.05 -26.00 -7.27
C GLY A 132 0.17 -26.17 -6.37
N ASP A 133 1.15 -25.26 -6.43
CA ASP A 133 2.31 -25.33 -5.55
C ASP A 133 1.89 -25.23 -4.08
N LEU A 134 2.52 -26.04 -3.22
CA LEU A 134 2.38 -25.94 -1.77
C LEU A 134 3.35 -24.87 -1.28
N ILE A 135 2.84 -23.89 -0.52
CA ILE A 135 3.69 -22.90 0.10
C ILE A 135 3.55 -22.91 1.61
N LYS A 136 4.68 -22.67 2.28
CA LYS A 136 4.74 -22.37 3.71
C LYS A 136 4.83 -20.86 3.88
N TYR A 137 3.95 -20.31 4.71
CA TYR A 137 3.86 -18.87 4.93
C TYR A 137 3.87 -18.51 6.43
N LYS A 138 4.37 -17.30 6.72
CA LYS A 138 4.27 -16.62 8.01
C LYS A 138 3.88 -15.18 7.76
N ILE A 139 2.73 -14.77 8.26
CA ILE A 139 2.14 -13.47 7.94
C ILE A 139 1.56 -12.81 9.18
N SER A 140 1.40 -11.49 9.12
CA SER A 140 0.67 -10.76 10.15
C SER A 140 -0.84 -11.07 10.10
N PRO A 141 -1.59 -10.93 11.21
CA PRO A 141 -3.02 -11.24 11.26
C PRO A 141 -3.85 -10.48 10.22
N SER A 142 -3.49 -9.24 9.91
CA SER A 142 -4.14 -8.44 8.88
C SER A 142 -3.77 -8.83 7.43
N ASN A 143 -2.79 -9.73 7.24
CA ASN A 143 -2.14 -10.07 5.97
C ASN A 143 -1.37 -8.90 5.30
N GLU A 144 -1.12 -7.78 6.00
CA GLU A 144 -0.35 -6.66 5.45
C GLU A 144 1.15 -6.95 5.38
N PHE A 145 1.69 -7.75 6.29
CA PHE A 145 3.11 -8.07 6.34
C PHE A 145 3.37 -9.57 6.20
N ILE A 146 4.40 -9.90 5.42
CA ILE A 146 4.84 -11.27 5.15
C ILE A 146 6.23 -11.43 5.72
N PHE A 147 6.36 -12.21 6.78
CA PHE A 147 7.65 -12.54 7.38
C PHE A 147 8.38 -13.62 6.58
N TYR A 148 7.62 -14.51 5.96
CA TYR A 148 8.15 -15.66 5.24
C TYR A 148 7.13 -16.19 4.24
N CYS A 149 7.60 -16.53 3.04
CA CYS A 149 6.82 -17.23 2.03
C CYS A 149 7.77 -18.03 1.14
N LYS A 150 7.70 -19.36 1.18
CA LYS A 150 8.53 -20.25 0.34
C LYS A 150 7.73 -21.44 -0.14
N LYS A 151 8.12 -21.97 -1.31
CA LYS A 151 7.65 -23.25 -1.85
C LYS A 151 8.23 -24.40 -1.02
N GLU A 152 7.41 -25.42 -0.78
CA GLU A 152 7.83 -26.72 -0.25
C GLU A 152 8.03 -27.74 -1.36
#